data_AF-A0A556M867-F1
#
_entry.id   AF-A0A556M867-F1
#
_cell.length_a   1.000
_cell.length_b   1.000
_cell.length_c   1.000
_cell.angle_alpha   90.00
_cell.angle_beta   90.00
_cell.angle_gamma   90.00
#
_symmetry.space_group_name_H-M   'P 1'
#
loop_
_entity.id
_entity.type
_entity.pdbx_description
1 polymer ?
#
loop_
_entity_poly.entity_id
_entity_poly.type
_entity_poly.pdbx_seq_one_letter_code
_entity_poly.pdbx_strand_id
1 'polypeptide(L)' 'MNFNQAHGNGHRLAGKTLLDLLGNVAEEVALAENGWAEFKVMAASVSVWAAK' A
#
# COMPACT_ATOMS: atom_id res chain seq x y z
N MET A 1 12.03 -3.28 -13.63
CA MET A 1 11.80 -2.25 -12.60
C MET A 1 10.62 -2.69 -11.76
N ASN A 2 10.84 -3.02 -10.48
CA ASN A 2 9.78 -3.26 -9.51
C ASN A 2 9.45 -1.90 -8.87
N PHE A 3 8.24 -1.37 -9.09
CA PHE A 3 7.81 -0.06 -8.57
C PHE A 3 7.18 -0.16 -7.17
N ASN A 4 7.44 -1.22 -6.40
CA ASN A 4 6.74 -1.50 -5.14
C ASN A 4 7.36 -0.83 -3.90
N GLN A 5 8.16 0.23 -4.09
CA GLN A 5 8.83 0.91 -2.97
C GLN A 5 8.41 2.38 -2.93
N ALA A 6 7.51 2.71 -2.01
CA ALA A 6 7.10 4.09 -1.74
C ALA A 6 8.19 4.79 -0.91
N HIS A 7 9.01 5.63 -1.55
CA HIS A 7 9.99 6.46 -0.86
C HIS A 7 9.42 7.84 -0.52
N GLY A 8 9.39 8.17 0.78
CA GLY A 8 9.37 9.54 1.28
C GLY A 8 8.13 9.90 2.10
N ASN A 9 8.28 9.84 3.44
CA ASN A 9 7.35 10.37 4.45
C ASN A 9 6.02 9.59 4.65
N GLY A 10 6.11 8.29 4.95
CA GLY A 10 4.95 7.47 5.35
C GLY A 10 4.21 7.92 6.63
N HIS A 11 4.65 9.00 7.29
CA HIS A 11 4.12 9.46 8.57
C HIS A 11 2.63 9.87 8.55
N ARG A 12 2.10 10.33 7.40
CA ARG A 12 0.69 10.75 7.32
C ARG A 12 -0.29 9.58 7.35
N LEU A 13 0.17 8.39 6.97
CA LEU A 13 -0.63 7.19 6.94
C LEU A 13 -0.13 6.12 7.94
N ALA A 14 0.91 6.42 8.73
CA ALA A 14 1.42 5.54 9.77
C ALA A 14 0.29 5.05 10.70
N GLY A 15 0.28 3.75 10.99
CA GLY A 15 -0.75 3.11 11.80
C GLY A 15 -2.12 2.96 11.14
N LYS A 16 -2.29 3.40 9.87
CA LYS A 16 -3.53 3.18 9.12
C LYS A 16 -3.51 1.86 8.38
N THR A 17 -4.71 1.37 8.10
CA THR A 17 -4.93 0.24 7.19
C THR A 17 -5.32 0.77 5.81
N LEU A 18 -4.64 0.30 4.78
CA LEU A 18 -4.91 0.62 3.38
C LEU A 18 -5.64 -0.53 2.68
N LEU A 19 -6.48 -0.16 1.73
CA LEU A 19 -7.25 -1.04 0.86
C LEU A 19 -6.90 -0.74 -0.61
N ASP A 20 -6.90 -1.76 -1.47
CA ASP A 20 -6.79 -1.56 -2.92
C ASP A 20 -8.14 -1.11 -3.48
N LEU A 21 -8.21 0.15 -3.89
CA LEU A 21 -9.42 0.75 -4.45
C LEU A 21 -9.81 0.16 -5.82
N LEU A 22 -8.88 -0.50 -6.50
CA LEU A 22 -9.14 -1.14 -7.78
C LEU A 22 -9.63 -2.59 -7.63
N GLY A 23 -9.63 -3.13 -6.40
CA GLY A 23 -10.10 -4.49 -6.11
C GLY A 23 -9.22 -5.59 -6.73
N ASN A 24 -8.01 -5.26 -7.18
CA ASN A 24 -7.07 -6.22 -7.74
C ASN A 24 -6.44 -7.07 -6.62
N VAL A 25 -6.33 -6.52 -5.40
CA VAL A 25 -5.91 -7.23 -4.20
C VAL A 25 -6.99 -7.09 -3.12
N ALA A 26 -7.51 -8.22 -2.64
CA ALA A 26 -8.55 -8.26 -1.61
C ALA A 26 -8.02 -8.14 -0.16
N GLU A 27 -6.69 -8.06 0.00
CA GLU A 27 -6.02 -7.97 1.30
C GLU A 27 -5.94 -6.52 1.80
N GLU A 28 -6.04 -6.36 3.13
CA GLU A 28 -5.76 -5.12 3.83
C GLU A 28 -4.28 -5.01 4.17
N VAL A 29 -3.69 -3.82 4.00
CA VAL A 29 -2.27 -3.55 4.32
C VAL A 29 -2.19 -2.59 5.49
N ALA A 30 -1.72 -3.08 6.64
CA ALA A 30 -1.45 -2.24 7.81
C ALA A 30 -0.08 -1.57 7.68
N LEU A 31 -0.05 -0.25 7.79
CA LEU A 31 1.19 0.52 7.85
C LEU A 31 1.76 0.49 9.26
N ALA A 32 3.04 0.17 9.36
CA ALA A 32 3.78 0.30 10.61
C ALA A 32 3.84 1.77 11.07
N GLU A 33 4.25 1.99 12.33
CA GLU A 33 4.32 3.33 12.94
C GLU A 33 5.31 4.27 12.25
N ASN A 34 6.27 3.72 11.50
CA ASN A 34 7.19 4.48 10.65
C ASN A 34 6.61 4.80 9.26
N GLY A 35 5.38 4.37 8.98
CA GLY A 35 4.69 4.59 7.72
C GLY A 35 5.12 3.67 6.57
N TRP A 36 5.76 2.54 6.88
CA TRP A 36 6.16 1.54 5.89
C TRP A 36 5.27 0.30 5.94
N ALA A 37 5.08 -0.31 4.78
CA ALA A 37 4.44 -1.61 4.60
C ALA A 37 4.90 -2.25 3.29
N GLU A 38 4.73 -3.56 3.18
CA GLU A 38 4.87 -4.27 1.91
C GLU A 38 3.55 -4.30 1.16
N PHE A 39 3.59 -3.92 -0.11
CA PHE A 39 2.41 -3.90 -0.98
C PHE A 39 2.52 -5.00 -2.04
N LYS A 40 1.43 -5.75 -2.20
CA LYS A 40 1.28 -6.71 -3.29
C LYS A 40 0.68 -6.01 -4.51
N VAL A 41 1.09 -6.43 -5.68
CA VAL A 41 0.48 -6.04 -6.95
C VAL A 41 0.42 -7.30 -7.82
N MET A 42 -0.70 -7.51 -8.51
CA MET A 42 -0.78 -8.61 -9.47
C MET A 42 0.12 -8.31 -10.68
N ALA A 43 0.62 -9.36 -11.33
CA ALA A 43 1.45 -9.19 -12.52
C ALA A 43 0.66 -8.46 -13.62
N ALA A 44 1.32 -7.50 -14.29
CA ALA A 44 0.73 -6.66 -15.34
C ALA A 44 -0.52 -5.85 -14.90
N SER A 45 -0.67 -5.57 -13.61
CA SER A 45 -1.75 -4.73 -13.08
C SER A 45 -1.22 -3.48 -12.35
N VAL A 46 -2.14 -2.59 -12.02
CA VAL A 46 -1.90 -1.45 -11.12
C VAL A 46 -2.83 -1.62 -9.91
N SER A 47 -2.33 -1.34 -8.71
CA SER A 47 -3.14 -1.25 -7.48
C SER A 47 -3.01 0.14 -6.89
N VAL A 48 -4.11 0.68 -6.40
CA VAL A 48 -4.16 2.03 -5.80
C VAL A 48 -4.60 1.88 -4.35
N TRP A 49 -3.65 2.08 -3.45
CA TRP A 49 -3.85 1.88 -2.03
C TRP A 49 -4.28 3.18 -1.35
N ALA A 50 -5.42 3.15 -0.66
CA ALA A 50 -5.93 4.28 0.11
C ALA A 50 -6.37 3.86 1.50
N ALA A 51 -6.30 4.77 2.47
CA ALA A 51 -6.78 4.50 3.82
C ALA A 51 -8.30 4.30 3.78
N LYS A 52 -8.76 3.32 4.55
CA LYS A 52 -10.19 3.17 4.85
C LYS A 52 -10.75 4.42 5.51
#